data_AF-A0A933GAS9-F1
#
_entry.id   AF-A0A933GAS9-F1
#
_cell.length_a   1.000
_cell.length_b   1.000
_cell.length_c   1.000
_cell.angle_alpha   90.00
_cell.angle_beta   90.00
_cell.angle_gamma   90.00
#
_symmetry.space_group_name_H-M   'P 1'
#
loop_
_entity.id
_entity.type
_entity.pdbx_description
1 polymer ?
#
loop_
_entity_poly.entity_id
_entity_poly.type
_entity_poly.pdbx_seq_one_letter_code
_entity_poly.pdbx_strand_id
1 'polypeptide(L)'
;MAAKLWDLASPVLLTLSVLVRNAERKRPPSYEQARKTLLDLLARQEREADRMQMEAAWLRARSPLVYLIDEVMVLDLAWSDENRKHWQNETLEVTYLHKPQPMRAVDFFKECDEVQQELFSRVNEQERLARQDLLEVFYVCLKLGFRGRYRRHEDQKVQGHTLSEYMAVLFDKLPAKALLAEDRVTGEAYKHTDDRQAVYTFGWTIKTCLAVLIGIALMYSIVTWTTWHRLTKDVNDIAEQKIQQTVREADTTG
;
A
#
# COMPACT_ATOMS: atom_id res chain seq x y z
N MET A 1 -13.86 33.90 2.24
CA MET A 1 -13.37 32.58 1.82
C MET A 1 -13.62 31.65 3.00
N ALA A 2 -14.34 30.54 2.84
CA ALA A 2 -14.61 29.63 3.94
C ALA A 2 -13.28 29.03 4.44
N ALA A 3 -13.04 29.06 5.76
CA ALA A 3 -11.84 28.48 6.35
C ALA A 3 -11.84 26.97 6.12
N LYS A 4 -10.72 26.43 5.64
CA LYS A 4 -10.57 25.00 5.39
C LYS A 4 -9.69 24.36 6.45
N LEU A 5 -10.01 23.13 6.82
CA LEU A 5 -9.21 22.39 7.79
C LEU A 5 -7.78 22.16 7.29
N TRP A 6 -7.61 22.09 5.98
CA TRP A 6 -6.32 22.03 5.31
C TRP A 6 -5.39 23.21 5.65
N ASP A 7 -5.93 24.41 5.85
CA ASP A 7 -5.14 25.61 6.17
C ASP A 7 -4.45 25.49 7.55
N LEU A 8 -5.06 24.72 8.46
CA LEU A 8 -4.51 24.40 9.78
C LEU A 8 -3.51 23.22 9.74
N ALA A 9 -3.78 22.23 8.90
CA ALA A 9 -2.95 21.02 8.80
C ALA A 9 -1.66 21.25 7.98
N SER A 10 -1.74 22.01 6.89
CA SER A 10 -0.63 22.20 5.95
C SER A 10 0.66 22.74 6.59
N PRO A 11 0.65 23.70 7.54
CA PRO A 11 1.88 24.18 8.16
C PRO A 11 2.61 23.10 8.95
N VAL A 12 1.86 22.18 9.57
CA VAL A 12 2.42 21.03 10.30
C VAL A 12 3.13 20.08 9.35
N LEU A 13 2.46 19.71 8.25
CA LEU A 13 3.00 18.82 7.23
C LEU A 13 4.23 19.42 6.52
N LEU A 14 4.20 20.72 6.22
CA LEU A 14 5.33 21.43 5.63
C LEU A 14 6.52 21.49 6.57
N THR A 15 6.28 21.79 7.86
CA THR A 15 7.35 21.80 8.87
C THR A 15 7.97 20.42 9.00
N LEU A 16 7.16 19.37 9.04
CA LEU A 16 7.66 18.00 9.10
C LEU A 16 8.54 17.66 7.89
N SER A 17 8.09 18.03 6.68
CA SER A 17 8.85 17.83 5.44
C SER A 17 10.19 18.57 5.46
N VAL A 18 10.25 19.77 6.03
CA VAL A 18 11.49 20.53 6.22
C VAL A 18 12.43 19.81 7.21
N LEU A 19 11.92 19.28 8.31
CA LEU A 19 12.71 18.54 9.29
C LEU A 19 13.34 17.28 8.65
N VAL A 20 12.56 16.51 7.89
CA VAL A 20 13.04 15.33 7.16
C VAL A 20 14.12 15.71 6.15
N ARG A 21 13.86 16.73 5.31
CA ARG A 21 14.82 17.19 4.31
C ARG A 21 16.13 17.71 4.92
N ASN A 22 16.06 18.34 6.09
CA ASN A 22 17.24 18.77 6.82
C ASN A 22 18.05 17.57 7.34
N ALA A 23 17.38 16.53 7.83
CA ALA A 23 18.02 15.29 8.25
C ALA A 23 18.70 14.57 7.07
N GLU A 24 18.05 14.47 5.90
CA GLU A 24 18.64 13.91 4.67
C GLU A 24 19.91 14.66 4.24
N ARG A 25 19.95 15.97 4.47
CA ARG A 25 21.12 16.83 4.22
C ARG A 25 22.20 16.73 5.30
N LYS A 26 22.14 15.70 6.16
CA LYS A 26 23.06 15.47 7.28
C LYS A 26 23.10 16.64 8.28
N ARG A 27 22.00 17.37 8.41
CA ARG A 27 21.80 18.45 9.39
C ARG A 27 20.53 18.18 10.20
N PRO A 28 20.45 17.03 10.90
CA PRO A 28 19.28 16.76 11.71
C PRO A 28 19.16 17.82 12.82
N PRO A 29 17.94 18.29 13.12
CA PRO A 29 17.73 19.15 14.28
C PRO A 29 18.07 18.39 15.57
N SER A 30 18.43 19.12 16.63
CA SER A 30 18.51 18.51 17.95
C SER A 30 17.11 18.03 18.39
N TYR A 31 17.08 17.01 19.26
CA TYR A 31 15.83 16.49 19.83
C TYR A 31 14.97 17.62 20.44
N GLU A 32 15.58 18.46 21.29
CA GLU A 32 14.91 19.57 21.96
C GLU A 32 14.37 20.60 20.96
N GLN A 33 15.16 20.94 19.93
CA GLN A 33 14.74 21.89 18.91
C GLN A 33 13.56 21.36 18.10
N ALA A 34 13.61 20.09 17.66
CA ALA A 34 12.52 19.48 16.91
C ALA A 34 11.24 19.41 17.76
N ARG A 35 11.35 18.91 18.99
CA ARG A 35 10.23 18.78 19.93
C ARG A 35 9.57 20.12 20.22
N LYS A 36 10.37 21.14 20.58
CA LYS A 36 9.87 22.50 20.82
C LYS A 36 9.19 23.08 19.59
N THR A 37 9.82 22.97 18.42
CA THR A 37 9.26 23.51 17.16
C THR A 37 7.89 22.91 16.85
N LEU A 38 7.74 21.59 17.01
CA LEU A 38 6.49 20.89 16.73
C LEU A 38 5.40 21.23 17.76
N LEU A 39 5.74 21.27 19.06
CA LEU A 39 4.78 21.65 20.11
C LEU A 39 4.31 23.10 19.97
N ASP A 40 5.24 24.03 19.73
CA ASP A 40 4.91 25.45 19.51
C ASP A 40 4.01 25.62 18.29
N LEU A 41 4.26 24.85 17.23
CA LEU A 41 3.45 24.85 16.02
C LEU A 41 2.05 24.28 16.26
N LEU A 42 1.93 23.12 16.90
CA LEU A 42 0.64 22.50 17.23
C LEU A 42 -0.20 23.42 18.12
N ALA A 43 0.40 24.01 19.16
CA ALA A 43 -0.27 24.98 20.02
C ALA A 43 -0.69 26.25 19.27
N ARG A 44 0.10 26.69 18.27
CA ARG A 44 -0.29 27.80 17.40
C ARG A 44 -1.49 27.44 16.52
N GLN A 45 -1.51 26.24 15.94
CA GLN A 45 -2.64 25.80 15.11
C GLN A 45 -3.91 25.62 15.94
N GLU A 46 -3.80 25.17 17.18
CA GLU A 46 -4.94 25.08 18.10
C GLU A 46 -5.56 26.46 18.40
N ARG A 47 -4.73 27.49 18.59
CA ARG A 47 -5.21 28.89 18.72
C ARG A 47 -5.74 29.48 17.42
N GLU A 48 -5.30 29.00 16.27
CA GLU A 48 -5.84 29.42 14.98
C GLU A 48 -7.19 28.75 14.71
N ALA A 49 -7.33 27.47 15.06
CA ALA A 49 -8.58 26.74 15.00
C ALA A 49 -9.66 27.40 15.86
N ASP A 50 -9.32 27.83 17.08
CA ASP A 50 -10.20 28.59 17.97
C ASP A 50 -10.68 29.91 17.33
N ARG A 51 -9.76 30.67 16.73
CA ARG A 51 -10.11 31.91 16.01
C ARG A 51 -10.98 31.67 14.77
N MET A 52 -10.84 30.51 14.13
CA MET A 52 -11.63 30.11 12.98
C MET A 52 -12.94 29.39 13.34
N GLN A 53 -13.21 29.15 14.63
CA GLN A 53 -14.34 28.34 15.11
C GLN A 53 -14.33 26.90 14.53
N MET A 54 -13.14 26.31 14.45
CA MET A 54 -12.87 24.99 13.88
C MET A 54 -12.27 24.02 14.91
N GLU A 55 -12.45 24.28 16.20
CA GLU A 55 -11.87 23.52 17.30
C GLU A 55 -12.22 22.03 17.20
N ALA A 56 -13.50 21.73 16.96
CA ALA A 56 -13.98 20.36 16.84
C ALA A 56 -13.34 19.61 15.64
N ALA A 57 -13.17 20.30 14.51
CA ALA A 57 -12.54 19.73 13.32
C ALA A 57 -11.02 19.53 13.55
N TRP A 58 -10.36 20.50 14.19
CA TRP A 58 -8.94 20.43 14.55
C TRP A 58 -8.65 19.31 15.54
N LEU A 59 -9.50 19.10 16.54
CA LEU A 59 -9.38 18.02 17.51
C LEU A 59 -9.31 16.64 16.83
N ARG A 60 -10.02 16.45 15.72
CA ARG A 60 -9.97 15.22 14.92
C ARG A 60 -8.74 15.20 14.00
N ALA A 61 -8.38 16.33 13.40
CA ALA A 61 -7.27 16.42 12.45
C ALA A 61 -5.88 16.33 13.09
N ARG A 62 -5.73 16.77 14.35
CA ARG A 62 -4.44 16.73 15.04
C ARG A 62 -3.95 15.31 15.32
N SER A 63 -4.86 14.35 15.48
CA SER A 63 -4.52 12.94 15.73
C SER A 63 -3.69 12.33 14.58
N PRO A 64 -4.16 12.28 13.32
CA PRO A 64 -3.37 11.75 12.21
C PRO A 64 -2.07 12.52 11.95
N LEU A 65 -2.03 13.82 12.23
CA LEU A 65 -0.81 14.61 12.14
C LEU A 65 0.22 14.18 13.17
N VAL A 66 -0.21 13.98 14.42
CA VAL A 66 0.67 13.50 15.51
C VAL A 66 1.15 12.08 15.25
N TYR A 67 0.28 11.18 14.78
CA TYR A 67 0.67 9.81 14.39
C TYR A 67 1.77 9.82 13.32
N LEU A 68 1.62 10.67 12.29
CA LEU A 68 2.65 10.87 11.27
C LEU A 68 3.93 11.45 11.86
N ILE A 69 3.84 12.53 12.66
CA ILE A 69 5.00 13.17 13.29
C ILE A 69 5.78 12.14 14.09
N ASP A 70 5.12 11.42 15.00
CA ASP A 70 5.80 10.42 15.81
C ASP A 70 6.48 9.39 14.92
N GLU A 71 5.78 8.84 13.91
CA GLU A 71 6.34 7.87 12.95
C GLU A 71 7.62 8.39 12.28
N VAL A 72 7.55 9.57 11.69
CA VAL A 72 8.70 10.20 11.02
C VAL A 72 9.87 10.44 11.98
N MET A 73 9.60 10.94 13.19
CA MET A 73 10.65 11.25 14.17
C MET A 73 11.38 9.98 14.64
N VAL A 74 10.67 8.86 14.78
CA VAL A 74 11.28 7.60 15.23
C VAL A 74 12.02 6.89 14.09
N LEU A 75 11.56 7.03 12.85
CA LEU A 75 11.99 6.17 11.74
C LEU A 75 12.85 6.85 10.70
N ASP A 76 12.52 8.08 10.34
CA ASP A 76 13.07 8.74 9.17
C ASP A 76 14.11 9.78 9.55
N LEU A 77 14.05 10.33 10.77
CA LEU A 77 15.11 11.20 11.26
C LEU A 77 16.36 10.39 11.65
N ALA A 78 17.48 10.77 11.03
CA ALA A 78 18.82 10.25 11.29
C ALA A 78 19.40 10.76 12.63
N TRP A 79 18.66 10.54 13.72
CA TRP A 79 19.10 10.83 15.08
C TRP A 79 20.02 9.74 15.65
N SER A 80 20.76 10.09 16.71
CA SER A 80 21.39 9.09 17.57
C SER A 80 20.34 8.17 18.18
N ASP A 81 20.73 6.93 18.50
CA ASP A 81 19.81 5.96 19.09
C ASP A 81 19.25 6.43 20.45
N GLU A 82 20.02 7.25 21.18
CA GLU A 82 19.59 7.89 22.43
C GLU A 82 18.42 8.84 22.20
N ASN A 83 18.54 9.77 21.22
CA ASN A 83 17.47 10.70 20.88
C ASN A 83 16.22 9.99 20.36
N ARG A 84 16.40 8.92 19.59
CA ARG A 84 15.29 8.07 19.15
C ARG A 84 14.57 7.42 20.34
N LYS A 85 15.32 6.88 21.31
CA LYS A 85 14.75 6.32 22.55
C LYS A 85 14.03 7.38 23.39
N HIS A 86 14.60 8.58 23.51
CA HIS A 86 13.94 9.70 24.19
C HIS A 86 12.59 10.01 23.55
N TRP A 87 12.52 10.08 22.22
CA TRP A 87 11.24 10.28 21.54
C TRP A 87 10.25 9.14 21.76
N GLN A 88 10.72 7.88 21.70
CA GLN A 88 9.87 6.70 21.92
C GLN A 88 9.28 6.65 23.34
N ASN A 89 10.03 7.10 24.34
CA ASN A 89 9.58 7.12 25.73
C ASN A 89 8.54 8.22 25.97
N GLU A 90 8.61 9.32 25.22
CA GLU A 90 7.73 10.47 25.37
C GLU A 90 7.13 10.91 24.04
N THR A 91 6.39 10.02 23.38
CA THR A 91 5.75 10.35 22.10
C THR A 91 4.73 11.48 22.23
N LEU A 92 4.44 12.17 21.12
CA LEU A 92 3.42 13.21 21.10
C LEU A 92 2.01 12.62 21.26
N GLU A 93 1.78 11.37 20.87
CA GLU A 93 0.54 10.66 21.22
C GLU A 93 0.27 10.66 22.73
N VAL A 94 1.30 10.37 23.54
CA VAL A 94 1.14 10.31 25.00
C VAL A 94 1.12 11.72 25.59
N THR A 95 2.06 12.56 25.18
CA THR A 95 2.28 13.87 25.83
C THR A 95 1.36 14.98 25.33
N TYR A 96 0.95 14.96 24.06
CA TYR A 96 0.11 16.00 23.46
C TYR A 96 -1.35 15.51 23.27
N LEU A 97 -1.56 14.29 22.78
CA LEU A 97 -2.93 13.73 22.65
C LEU A 97 -3.45 13.11 23.95
N HIS A 98 -2.63 13.02 25.00
CA HIS A 98 -2.99 12.41 26.29
C HIS A 98 -3.49 10.96 26.16
N LYS A 99 -3.00 10.21 25.16
CA LYS A 99 -3.32 8.79 25.01
C LYS A 99 -2.55 7.99 26.08
N PRO A 100 -3.17 6.95 26.67
CA PRO A 100 -2.52 6.19 27.74
C PRO A 100 -1.29 5.40 27.27
N GLN A 101 -1.20 5.10 25.98
CA GLN A 101 -0.09 4.38 25.37
C GLN A 101 0.02 4.71 23.87
N PRO A 102 1.24 4.65 23.27
CA PRO A 102 1.43 4.89 21.85
C PRO A 102 0.87 3.72 21.04
N MET A 103 -0.30 3.91 20.43
CA MET A 103 -0.96 2.87 19.62
C MET A 103 -0.76 3.07 18.12
N ARG A 104 -0.21 4.23 17.69
CA ARG A 104 0.32 4.64 16.36
C ARG A 104 -0.48 4.17 15.15
N ALA A 105 -0.44 2.87 14.95
CA ALA A 105 -0.81 2.10 13.79
C ALA A 105 -2.27 1.64 13.78
N VAL A 106 -2.92 1.45 14.93
CA VAL A 106 -4.29 0.92 14.96
C VAL A 106 -5.31 2.05 14.94
N ASP A 107 -5.10 3.06 15.77
CA ASP A 107 -6.01 4.20 15.90
C ASP A 107 -6.07 5.03 14.61
N PHE A 108 -4.95 5.24 13.90
CA PHE A 108 -4.96 6.00 12.64
C PHE A 108 -5.96 5.42 11.62
N PHE A 109 -5.86 4.13 11.31
CA PHE A 109 -6.74 3.50 10.31
C PHE A 109 -8.17 3.37 10.82
N LYS A 110 -8.34 3.10 12.12
CA LYS A 110 -9.66 3.06 12.76
C LYS A 110 -10.38 4.41 12.66
N GLU A 111 -9.72 5.50 13.05
CA GLU A 111 -10.26 6.86 12.98
C GLU A 111 -10.53 7.25 11.51
N CYS A 112 -9.64 6.87 10.57
CA CYS A 112 -9.87 7.10 9.14
C CYS A 112 -11.09 6.33 8.61
N ASP A 113 -11.29 5.08 9.03
CA ASP A 113 -12.43 4.25 8.63
C ASP A 113 -13.74 4.79 9.23
N GLU A 114 -13.72 5.28 10.46
CA GLU A 114 -14.86 5.96 11.11
C GLU A 114 -15.28 7.21 10.31
N VAL A 115 -14.33 8.08 9.93
CA VAL A 115 -14.63 9.27 9.12
C VAL A 115 -15.20 8.89 7.75
N GLN A 116 -14.69 7.82 7.13
CA GLN A 116 -15.23 7.31 5.87
C GLN A 116 -16.67 6.82 6.00
N GLN A 117 -17.01 6.12 7.09
CA GLN A 117 -18.37 5.66 7.35
C GLN A 117 -19.31 6.85 7.62
N GLU A 118 -18.84 7.82 8.40
CA GLU A 118 -19.58 9.05 8.67
C GLU A 118 -19.88 9.82 7.39
N LEU A 119 -19.01 9.82 6.38
CA LEU A 119 -19.24 10.53 5.11
C LEU A 119 -20.55 10.12 4.42
N PHE A 120 -21.00 8.87 4.59
CA PHE A 120 -22.25 8.36 4.00
C PHE A 120 -23.49 8.51 4.91
N SER A 121 -23.32 9.02 6.13
CA SER A 121 -24.44 9.32 7.01
C SER A 121 -25.24 10.53 6.49
N ARG A 122 -26.53 10.63 6.85
CA ARG A 122 -27.36 11.78 6.49
C ARG A 122 -26.88 13.01 7.27
N VAL A 123 -26.01 13.78 6.66
CA VAL A 123 -25.51 15.06 7.18
C VAL A 123 -25.75 16.20 6.23
N ASN A 124 -25.67 17.42 6.76
CA ASN A 124 -25.70 18.61 5.94
C ASN A 124 -24.43 18.72 5.08
N GLU A 125 -24.48 19.57 4.06
CA GLU A 125 -23.39 19.74 3.09
C GLU A 125 -22.09 20.24 3.75
N GLN A 126 -22.20 21.11 4.76
CA GLN A 126 -21.05 21.70 5.43
C GLN A 126 -20.27 20.67 6.26
N GLU A 127 -20.98 19.79 6.98
CA GLU A 127 -20.39 18.66 7.70
C GLU A 127 -19.75 17.65 6.74
N ARG A 128 -20.38 17.42 5.59
CA ARG A 128 -19.82 16.57 4.53
C ARG A 128 -18.49 17.11 4.03
N LEU A 129 -18.41 18.41 3.74
CA LEU A 129 -17.18 19.07 3.32
C LEU A 129 -16.09 19.00 4.40
N ALA A 130 -16.44 19.27 5.67
CA ALA A 130 -15.48 19.17 6.77
C ALA A 130 -14.91 17.74 6.94
N ARG A 131 -15.74 16.70 6.75
CA ARG A 131 -15.31 15.30 6.77
C ARG A 131 -14.41 14.97 5.57
N GLN A 132 -14.69 15.53 4.39
CA GLN A 132 -13.83 15.38 3.23
C GLN A 132 -12.46 16.02 3.43
N ASP A 133 -12.41 17.24 3.98
CA ASP A 133 -11.15 17.90 4.31
C ASP A 133 -10.35 17.06 5.34
N LEU A 134 -11.02 16.45 6.31
CA LEU A 134 -10.36 15.56 7.28
C LEU A 134 -9.79 14.31 6.60
N LEU A 135 -10.53 13.67 5.69
CA LEU A 135 -10.02 12.53 4.91
C LEU A 135 -8.84 12.92 4.03
N GLU A 136 -8.81 14.15 3.51
CA GLU A 136 -7.67 14.67 2.78
C GLU A 136 -6.41 14.75 3.66
N VAL A 137 -6.55 15.18 4.92
CA VAL A 137 -5.43 15.15 5.89
C VAL A 137 -4.91 13.72 6.08
N PHE A 138 -5.80 12.75 6.31
CA PHE A 138 -5.41 11.33 6.42
C PHE A 138 -4.68 10.83 5.16
N TYR A 139 -5.22 11.13 3.98
CA TYR A 139 -4.64 10.72 2.71
C TYR A 139 -3.25 11.32 2.50
N VAL A 140 -3.06 12.60 2.83
CA VAL A 140 -1.75 13.25 2.72
C VAL A 140 -0.76 12.65 3.72
N CYS A 141 -1.17 12.33 4.95
CA CYS A 141 -0.30 11.62 5.88
C CYS A 141 0.21 10.29 5.29
N LEU A 142 -0.65 9.51 4.63
CA LEU A 142 -0.26 8.28 3.95
C LEU A 142 0.71 8.53 2.77
N LYS A 143 0.47 9.60 1.99
CA LYS A 143 1.36 10.01 0.89
C LYS A 143 2.72 10.48 1.37
N LEU A 144 2.79 11.11 2.53
CA LEU A 144 4.04 11.57 3.15
C LEU A 144 4.84 10.44 3.80
N GLY A 145 4.33 9.21 3.77
CA GLY A 145 5.10 8.05 4.19
C GLY A 145 4.52 7.31 5.40
N PHE A 146 3.40 7.77 5.98
CA PHE A 146 2.78 7.01 7.06
C PHE A 146 2.42 5.59 6.60
N ARG A 147 2.86 4.59 7.37
CA ARG A 147 2.62 3.16 7.14
C ARG A 147 1.85 2.54 8.29
N GLY A 148 2.11 2.94 9.53
CA GLY A 148 1.48 2.37 10.72
C GLY A 148 1.49 0.83 10.68
N ARG A 149 0.30 0.21 10.72
CA ARG A 149 0.14 -1.26 10.78
C ARG A 149 0.62 -1.99 9.52
N TYR A 150 0.67 -1.29 8.38
CA TYR A 150 1.12 -1.86 7.11
C TYR A 150 2.64 -1.93 6.99
N ARG A 151 3.39 -1.35 7.94
CA ARG A 151 4.85 -1.25 7.83
C ARG A 151 5.57 -2.60 7.75
N ARG A 152 5.15 -3.60 8.54
CA ARG A 152 5.77 -4.93 8.52
C ARG A 152 5.36 -5.77 7.29
N HIS A 153 4.38 -5.28 6.54
CA HIS A 153 3.60 -6.03 5.58
C HIS A 153 3.32 -5.18 4.34
N GLU A 154 4.30 -4.43 3.82
CA GLU A 154 4.07 -3.51 2.69
C GLU A 154 3.46 -4.22 1.46
N ASP A 155 3.84 -5.49 1.23
CA ASP A 155 3.30 -6.34 0.16
C ASP A 155 2.27 -7.38 0.64
N GLN A 156 2.01 -7.46 1.95
CA GLN A 156 1.07 -8.42 2.52
C GLN A 156 -0.25 -7.73 2.86
N LYS A 157 -1.35 -8.42 2.56
CA LYS A 157 -2.69 -7.92 2.83
C LYS A 157 -2.92 -7.86 4.34
N VAL A 158 -3.06 -6.65 4.88
CA VAL A 158 -3.53 -6.43 6.25
C VAL A 158 -5.03 -6.16 6.17
N GLN A 159 -5.83 -7.02 6.81
CA GLN A 159 -7.30 -6.99 6.71
C GLN A 159 -7.82 -7.07 5.26
N GLY A 160 -7.17 -7.87 4.42
CA GLY A 160 -7.62 -8.13 3.05
C GLY A 160 -7.17 -7.13 1.98
N HIS A 161 -6.51 -6.04 2.39
CA HIS A 161 -6.02 -5.00 1.47
C HIS A 161 -4.53 -4.71 1.68
N THR A 162 -3.82 -4.35 0.62
CA THR A 162 -2.49 -3.71 0.72
C THR A 162 -2.64 -2.23 1.06
N LEU A 163 -1.55 -1.58 1.48
CA LEU A 163 -1.57 -0.14 1.72
C LEU A 163 -1.94 0.65 0.46
N SER A 164 -1.42 0.23 -0.70
CA SER A 164 -1.73 0.88 -1.98
C SER A 164 -3.20 0.73 -2.35
N GLU A 165 -3.81 -0.44 -2.11
CA GLU A 165 -5.24 -0.67 -2.31
C GLU A 165 -6.07 0.21 -1.37
N TYR A 166 -5.70 0.29 -0.08
CA TYR A 166 -6.38 1.17 0.89
C TYR A 166 -6.32 2.65 0.46
N MET A 167 -5.15 3.13 0.04
CA MET A 167 -4.97 4.49 -0.45
C MET A 167 -5.78 4.78 -1.72
N ALA A 168 -5.92 3.80 -2.62
CA ALA A 168 -6.72 3.94 -3.83
C ALA A 168 -8.22 4.10 -3.49
N VAL A 169 -8.72 3.27 -2.56
CA VAL A 169 -10.11 3.38 -2.06
C VAL A 169 -10.36 4.72 -1.38
N LEU A 170 -9.40 5.20 -0.57
CA LEU A 170 -9.50 6.50 0.09
C LEU A 170 -9.52 7.64 -0.93
N PHE A 171 -8.62 7.62 -1.92
CA PHE A 171 -8.54 8.64 -2.96
C PHE A 171 -9.83 8.74 -3.79
N ASP A 172 -10.50 7.61 -4.04
CA ASP A 172 -11.77 7.59 -4.76
C ASP A 172 -12.87 8.41 -4.09
N LYS A 173 -12.80 8.56 -2.77
CA LYS A 173 -13.79 9.26 -1.94
C LYS A 173 -13.48 10.75 -1.75
N LEU A 174 -12.33 11.24 -2.22
CA LEU A 174 -11.91 12.62 -2.02
C LEU A 174 -12.44 13.56 -3.12
N PRO A 175 -12.84 14.80 -2.76
CA PRO A 175 -13.27 15.80 -3.75
C PRO A 175 -12.12 16.22 -4.69
N ALA A 176 -10.87 16.09 -4.25
CA ALA A 176 -9.68 16.34 -5.07
C ALA A 176 -9.64 15.49 -6.35
N LYS A 177 -10.24 14.29 -6.36
CA LYS A 177 -10.38 13.49 -7.59
C LYS A 177 -11.29 14.17 -8.61
N ALA A 178 -12.37 14.82 -8.18
CA ALA A 178 -13.27 15.55 -9.06
C ALA A 178 -12.56 16.79 -9.64
N LEU A 179 -11.80 17.51 -8.83
CA LEU A 179 -10.97 18.65 -9.26
C LEU A 179 -9.87 18.21 -10.25
N LEU A 180 -9.18 17.10 -9.98
CA LEU A 180 -8.19 16.51 -10.90
C LEU A 180 -8.81 15.84 -12.13
N ALA A 181 -10.13 15.62 -12.16
CA ALA A 181 -10.87 15.15 -13.33
C ALA A 181 -11.33 16.32 -14.20
N GLU A 182 -11.71 17.45 -13.59
CA GLU A 182 -12.14 18.68 -14.27
C GLU A 182 -10.97 19.49 -14.84
N ASP A 183 -9.82 19.57 -14.15
CA ASP A 183 -8.64 20.38 -14.57
C ASP A 183 -7.69 19.64 -15.53
N ARG A 184 -8.21 18.67 -16.31
CA ARG A 184 -7.41 17.86 -17.24
C ARG A 184 -7.17 18.59 -18.55
N VAL A 185 -6.28 19.58 -18.53
CA VAL A 185 -5.88 20.36 -19.72
C VAL A 185 -5.12 19.52 -20.77
N THR A 186 -4.56 18.35 -20.41
CA THR A 186 -4.01 17.38 -21.39
C THR A 186 -4.23 15.94 -20.94
N GLY A 187 -5.30 15.30 -21.45
CA GLY A 187 -5.57 13.87 -21.20
C GLY A 187 -4.50 12.91 -21.71
N GLU A 188 -3.61 13.36 -22.61
CA GLU A 188 -2.53 12.55 -23.20
C GLU A 188 -1.28 12.48 -22.33
N ALA A 189 -0.95 13.52 -21.55
CA ALA A 189 0.25 13.53 -20.71
C ALA A 189 0.18 12.50 -19.57
N TYR A 190 -1.03 12.20 -19.10
CA TYR A 190 -1.28 11.22 -18.05
C TYR A 190 -1.43 9.77 -18.55
N LYS A 191 -1.59 9.54 -19.86
CA LYS A 191 -1.43 8.20 -20.43
C LYS A 191 0.00 7.67 -20.28
N HIS A 192 0.97 8.53 -19.97
CA HIS A 192 2.36 8.16 -19.71
C HIS A 192 2.77 8.21 -18.22
N THR A 193 1.99 8.85 -17.35
CA THR A 193 2.21 8.76 -15.88
C THR A 193 1.44 7.62 -15.24
N ASP A 194 0.47 7.03 -15.96
CA ASP A 194 -0.15 5.74 -15.64
C ASP A 194 0.71 4.55 -16.13
N ASP A 195 1.99 4.80 -16.39
CA ASP A 195 3.02 3.77 -16.53
C ASP A 195 3.69 3.45 -15.18
N ARG A 196 2.97 3.71 -14.07
CA ARG A 196 3.04 2.75 -12.96
C ARG A 196 2.38 1.49 -13.48
N GLN A 197 3.16 0.72 -14.25
CA GLN A 197 3.00 -0.71 -14.32
C GLN A 197 2.69 -1.12 -12.88
N ALA A 198 1.44 -1.53 -12.64
CA ALA A 198 1.14 -2.36 -11.50
C ALA A 198 2.12 -3.50 -11.67
N VAL A 199 3.24 -3.44 -10.94
CA VAL A 199 4.17 -4.54 -10.86
C VAL A 199 3.35 -5.56 -10.08
N TYR A 200 2.57 -6.33 -10.84
CA TYR A 200 1.92 -7.53 -10.39
C TYR A 200 3.09 -8.46 -10.04
N THR A 201 3.66 -8.29 -8.86
CA THR A 201 4.59 -9.22 -8.22
C THR A 201 3.79 -10.43 -7.71
N PHE A 202 2.87 -10.94 -8.53
CA PHE A 202 2.47 -12.33 -8.44
C PHE A 202 3.65 -13.10 -9.02
N GLY A 203 4.56 -13.54 -8.13
CA GLY A 203 5.92 -14.01 -8.37
C GLY A 203 6.10 -15.25 -9.26
N TRP A 204 5.15 -15.55 -10.14
CA TRP A 204 5.28 -16.49 -11.24
C TRP A 204 5.06 -15.74 -12.55
N THR A 205 6.15 -15.43 -13.24
CA THR A 205 6.08 -14.85 -14.59
C THR A 205 5.27 -15.76 -15.52
N ILE A 206 4.53 -15.20 -16.48
CA ILE A 206 3.87 -15.98 -17.54
C ILE A 206 4.85 -16.94 -18.22
N LYS A 207 6.14 -16.56 -18.31
CA LYS A 207 7.24 -17.38 -18.83
C LYS A 207 7.45 -18.68 -18.03
N THR A 208 7.35 -18.63 -16.69
CA THR A 208 7.45 -19.83 -15.84
C THR A 208 6.25 -20.76 -15.99
N CYS A 209 5.02 -20.24 -16.08
CA CYS A 209 3.84 -21.06 -16.41
C CYS A 209 3.98 -21.73 -17.78
N LEU A 210 4.45 -20.97 -18.79
CA LEU A 210 4.64 -21.50 -20.14
C LEU A 210 5.71 -22.60 -20.17
N ALA A 211 6.82 -22.43 -19.45
CA ALA A 211 7.87 -23.43 -19.34
C ALA A 211 7.37 -24.73 -18.68
N VAL A 212 6.54 -24.63 -17.62
CA VAL A 212 5.93 -25.80 -16.98
C VAL A 212 4.97 -26.53 -17.92
N LEU A 213 4.12 -25.79 -18.64
CA LEU A 213 3.20 -26.38 -19.63
C LEU A 213 3.94 -27.07 -20.77
N ILE A 214 5.01 -26.46 -21.29
CA ILE A 214 5.88 -27.08 -22.30
C ILE A 214 6.53 -28.35 -21.76
N GLY A 215 7.01 -28.32 -20.51
CA GLY A 215 7.58 -29.50 -19.85
C GLY A 215 6.59 -30.65 -19.75
N ILE A 216 5.34 -30.39 -19.37
CA ILE A 216 4.27 -31.39 -19.30
C ILE A 216 3.95 -31.95 -20.70
N ALA A 217 3.85 -31.09 -21.70
CA ALA A 217 3.57 -31.50 -23.08
C ALA A 217 4.69 -32.39 -23.67
N LEU A 218 5.95 -32.04 -23.41
CA LEU A 218 7.11 -32.85 -23.82
C LEU A 218 7.11 -34.21 -23.11
N MET A 219 6.86 -34.23 -21.80
CA MET A 219 6.77 -35.47 -21.04
C MET A 219 5.68 -36.39 -21.58
N TYR A 220 4.48 -35.85 -21.85
CA TYR A 220 3.38 -36.61 -22.45
C TYR A 220 3.75 -37.16 -23.83
N SER A 221 4.41 -36.35 -24.65
CA SER A 221 4.86 -36.77 -26.00
C SER A 221 5.86 -37.93 -25.94
N ILE A 222 6.80 -37.91 -25.00
CA ILE A 222 7.79 -38.98 -24.80
C ILE A 222 7.11 -40.28 -24.34
N VAL A 223 6.17 -40.19 -23.39
CA VAL A 223 5.42 -41.36 -22.91
C VAL A 223 4.60 -41.98 -24.04
N THR A 224 3.88 -41.16 -24.82
CA THR A 224 3.10 -41.64 -25.96
C THR A 224 3.98 -42.28 -27.03
N TRP A 225 5.11 -41.66 -27.36
CA TRP A 225 6.05 -42.20 -28.36
C TRP A 225 6.64 -43.55 -27.93
N THR A 226 7.09 -43.67 -26.67
CA THR A 226 7.65 -44.92 -26.14
C THR A 226 6.60 -46.03 -26.08
N THR A 227 5.37 -45.69 -25.67
CA THR A 227 4.26 -46.65 -25.62
C THR A 227 3.89 -47.15 -27.01
N TRP A 228 3.79 -46.23 -27.98
CA TRP A 228 3.54 -46.58 -29.38
C TRP A 228 4.60 -47.53 -29.92
N HIS A 229 5.88 -47.23 -29.70
CA HIS A 229 7.01 -48.03 -30.19
C HIS A 229 7.06 -49.42 -29.56
N ARG A 230 6.61 -49.57 -28.30
CA ARG A 230 6.47 -50.90 -27.67
C ARG A 230 5.35 -51.69 -28.32
N LEU A 231 4.16 -51.08 -28.47
CA LEU A 231 3.02 -51.70 -29.13
C LEU A 231 3.31 -52.14 -30.57
N THR A 232 4.05 -51.33 -31.34
CA THR A 232 4.38 -51.70 -32.73
C THR A 232 5.37 -52.85 -32.80
N LYS A 233 6.31 -52.95 -31.85
CA LYS A 233 7.22 -54.10 -31.76
C LYS A 233 6.46 -55.38 -31.44
N ASP A 234 5.59 -55.34 -30.43
CA ASP A 234 4.81 -56.51 -30.04
C ASP A 234 3.93 -57.02 -31.20
N VAL A 235 3.31 -56.10 -31.97
CA VAL A 235 2.52 -56.46 -33.16
C VAL A 235 3.39 -57.06 -34.26
N ASN A 236 4.58 -56.51 -34.52
CA ASN A 236 5.48 -57.04 -35.54
C ASN A 236 6.01 -58.43 -35.17
N ASP A 237 6.38 -58.64 -33.90
CA ASP A 237 6.86 -59.92 -33.40
C ASP A 237 5.76 -61.01 -33.49
N ILE A 238 4.51 -60.67 -33.16
CA ILE A 238 3.37 -61.58 -33.33
C ILE A 238 3.11 -61.89 -34.81
N ALA A 239 3.24 -60.89 -35.69
CA ALA A 239 3.06 -61.10 -37.13
C ALA A 239 4.14 -62.03 -37.69
N GLU A 240 5.41 -61.82 -37.33
CA GLU A 240 6.52 -62.68 -37.74
C GLU A 240 6.36 -64.12 -37.22
N GLN A 241 5.93 -64.29 -35.97
CA GLN A 241 5.65 -65.63 -35.41
C GLN A 241 4.55 -66.36 -36.18
N LYS A 242 3.44 -65.67 -36.52
CA LYS A 242 2.37 -66.28 -37.31
C LYS A 242 2.82 -66.64 -38.72
N ILE A 243 3.60 -65.78 -39.37
CA ILE A 243 4.18 -66.08 -40.70
C ILE A 243 5.06 -67.33 -40.62
N GLN A 244 5.93 -67.44 -39.61
CA GLN A 244 6.78 -68.62 -39.43
C GLN A 244 5.99 -69.90 -39.13
N GLN A 245 4.88 -69.82 -38.36
CA GLN A 245 4.00 -70.96 -38.11
C GLN A 245 3.34 -71.45 -39.41
N THR A 246 2.77 -70.55 -40.22
CA THR A 246 2.12 -70.92 -41.48
C THR A 246 3.12 -71.52 -42.48
N VAL A 247 4.35 -71.01 -42.55
CA VAL A 247 5.40 -71.61 -43.40
C VAL A 247 5.75 -73.03 -42.93
N ARG A 248 5.90 -73.26 -41.62
CA ARG A 248 6.18 -74.60 -41.08
C ARG A 248 5.05 -75.60 -41.33
N GLU A 249 3.79 -75.18 -41.19
CA GLU A 249 2.63 -76.02 -41.48
C GLU A 249 2.56 -76.42 -42.97
N ALA A 250 2.90 -75.49 -43.87
CA ALA A 250 2.98 -75.76 -45.30
C ALA A 250 4.08 -76.79 -45.64
N ASP A 251 5.26 -76.68 -45.03
CA ASP A 251 6.38 -77.61 -45.25
C ASP A 251 6.09 -79.03 -44.72
N THR A 252 5.24 -79.19 -43.70
CA THR A 252 4.87 -80.52 -43.17
C THR A 252 3.79 -81.25 -43.97
N THR A 253 3.11 -80.57 -44.89
CA THR A 253 1.95 -81.12 -45.63
C THR A 253 2.26 -81.44 -47.10
N GLY A 254 3.46 -81.12 -47.59
CA GLY A 254 3.95 -81.46 -48.93
C GLY A 254 4.89 -82.66 -48.92
#